data_AF-A0A8D2KLV7-F1
#
_entry.id   AF-A0A8D2KLV7-F1
#
_cell.length_a   1.000
_cell.length_b   1.000
_cell.length_c   1.000
_cell.angle_alpha   90.00
_cell.angle_beta   90.00
_cell.angle_gamma   90.00
#
_symmetry.space_group_name_H-M   'P 1'
#
loop_
_entity.id
_entity.type
_entity.pdbx_description
1 polymer ?
#
loop_
_entity_poly.entity_id
_entity_poly.type
_entity_poly.pdbx_seq_one_letter_code
_entity_poly.pdbx_strand_id
1 'polypeptide(L)'
;MAGKPILHYFDGRGRMEPIRWLLAAAGEEFEEKLMKTPEDLKKLRNDGSLMFQQVPMVEIDGMTLVQTRAILNYIAAKHNLYGKDIKERALIDMYSEGVADLNEMVMYYPFLPPGDKDGRLTQIKEKARNRYFPAFEKNSMVIVSTWVMGSSEHIGNWTGSCRAPQSSDLRTT
;
A
#
# COMPACT_ATOMS: atom_id res chain seq x y z
N MET A 1 14.41 20.56 -7.15
CA MET A 1 13.36 19.65 -7.65
C MET A 1 13.63 18.31 -6.98
N ALA A 2 12.83 17.92 -5.99
CA ALA A 2 12.95 16.57 -5.44
C ALA A 2 12.61 15.57 -6.56
N GLY A 3 13.39 14.49 -6.68
CA GLY A 3 13.11 13.42 -7.66
C GLY A 3 11.82 12.68 -7.32
N LYS A 4 11.34 11.84 -8.25
CA LYS A 4 10.19 10.96 -7.99
C LYS A 4 10.48 10.04 -6.79
N PRO A 5 9.48 9.72 -5.95
CA PRO A 5 9.66 8.73 -4.90
C PRO A 5 10.12 7.39 -5.47
N ILE A 6 11.07 6.73 -4.81
CA ILE A 6 11.58 5.41 -5.23
C ILE A 6 11.20 4.36 -4.18
N LEU A 7 10.38 3.39 -4.58
CA LEU A 7 9.87 2.32 -3.73
C LEU A 7 10.75 1.08 -3.85
N HIS A 8 11.28 0.61 -2.73
CA HIS A 8 12.08 -0.62 -2.65
C HIS A 8 11.26 -1.73 -2.00
N TYR A 9 10.87 -2.70 -2.82
CA TYR A 9 10.11 -3.87 -2.35
C TYR A 9 10.30 -5.09 -3.26
N PHE A 10 9.69 -6.20 -2.88
CA PHE A 10 9.58 -7.38 -3.75
C PHE A 10 8.54 -7.14 -4.84
N ASP A 11 8.61 -7.93 -5.92
CA ASP A 11 7.58 -7.96 -6.96
C ASP A 11 6.29 -8.61 -6.44
N GLY A 12 5.50 -7.81 -5.73
CA GLY A 12 4.28 -8.23 -5.08
C GLY A 12 3.60 -7.10 -4.31
N ARG A 13 2.38 -7.36 -3.85
CA ARG A 13 1.57 -6.41 -3.07
C ARG A 13 2.18 -6.16 -1.69
N GLY A 14 2.07 -7.16 -0.82
CA GLY A 14 2.57 -7.14 0.56
C GLY A 14 2.25 -5.84 1.30
N ARG A 15 3.23 -5.33 2.06
CA ARG A 15 3.10 -4.10 2.85
C ARG A 15 3.39 -2.83 2.04
N MET A 16 3.82 -2.94 0.78
CA MET A 16 4.06 -1.79 -0.10
C MET A 16 2.78 -1.35 -0.84
N GLU A 17 1.81 -2.26 -1.01
CA GLU A 17 0.58 -1.97 -1.74
C GLU A 17 -0.18 -0.74 -1.23
N PRO A 18 -0.40 -0.54 0.09
CA PRO A 18 -1.08 0.67 0.56
C PRO A 18 -0.34 1.97 0.20
N ILE A 19 1.00 1.92 0.10
CA ILE A 19 1.83 3.06 -0.27
C ILE A 19 1.64 3.39 -1.76
N ARG A 20 1.60 2.36 -2.63
CA ARG A 20 1.30 2.54 -4.06
C ARG A 20 -0.07 3.20 -4.26
N TRP A 21 -1.08 2.72 -3.54
CA TRP A 21 -2.42 3.29 -3.57
C TRP A 21 -2.45 4.75 -3.11
N LEU A 22 -1.69 5.11 -2.06
CA LEU A 22 -1.60 6.48 -1.58
C LEU A 22 -1.01 7.45 -2.59
N LEU A 23 0.14 7.08 -3.17
CA LEU A 23 0.82 7.91 -4.15
C LEU A 23 -0.04 8.07 -5.40
N ALA A 24 -0.66 6.98 -5.88
CA ALA A 24 -1.58 7.04 -7.02
C ALA A 24 -2.81 7.91 -6.73
N ALA A 25 -3.42 7.80 -5.55
CA ALA A 25 -4.57 8.63 -5.15
C ALA A 25 -4.19 10.11 -4.99
N ALA A 26 -2.95 10.40 -4.59
CA ALA A 26 -2.39 11.74 -4.53
C ALA A 26 -1.93 12.28 -5.91
N GLY A 27 -1.94 11.45 -6.95
CA GLY A 27 -1.44 11.80 -8.28
C GLY A 27 0.09 11.99 -8.34
N GLU A 28 0.84 11.43 -7.39
CA GLU A 28 2.31 11.47 -7.37
C GLU A 28 2.87 10.26 -8.12
N GLU A 29 3.54 10.51 -9.25
CA GLU A 29 4.26 9.47 -9.97
C GLU A 29 5.46 8.97 -9.16
N PHE A 30 5.67 7.65 -9.15
CA PHE A 30 6.75 7.00 -8.42
C PHE A 30 7.46 5.95 -9.27
N GLU A 31 8.67 5.59 -8.86
CA GLU A 31 9.47 4.53 -9.45
C GLU A 31 9.56 3.34 -8.49
N GLU A 32 9.70 2.12 -9.03
CA GLU A 32 9.88 0.91 -8.23
C GLU A 32 11.23 0.25 -8.54
N LYS A 33 12.04 0.06 -7.50
CA LYS A 33 13.24 -0.78 -7.53
C LYS A 33 12.90 -2.13 -6.91
N LEU A 34 12.54 -3.08 -7.78
CA LEU A 34 12.11 -4.41 -7.37
C LEU A 34 13.32 -5.28 -6.98
N MET A 35 13.29 -5.83 -5.77
CA MET A 35 14.23 -6.86 -5.33
C MET A 35 13.79 -8.21 -5.88
N LYS A 36 14.68 -8.87 -6.63
CA LYS A 36 14.40 -10.17 -7.26
C LYS A 36 15.11 -11.32 -6.55
N THR A 37 16.23 -11.02 -5.90
CA THR A 37 17.09 -12.01 -5.24
C THR A 37 17.29 -11.67 -3.76
N PRO A 38 17.57 -12.67 -2.90
CA PRO A 38 17.99 -12.42 -1.53
C PRO A 38 19.23 -11.52 -1.42
N GLU A 39 20.09 -11.53 -2.44
CA GLU A 39 21.31 -10.72 -2.53
C GLU A 39 20.99 -9.23 -2.64
N ASP A 40 19.91 -8.86 -3.34
CA ASP A 40 19.46 -7.46 -3.43
C ASP A 40 19.10 -6.90 -2.05
N LEU A 41 18.40 -7.70 -1.23
CA LEU A 41 18.07 -7.31 0.14
C LEU A 41 19.31 -7.25 1.03
N LYS A 42 20.26 -8.18 0.88
CA LYS A 42 21.55 -8.14 1.60
C LYS A 42 22.32 -6.86 1.26
N LYS A 43 22.34 -6.45 -0.01
CA LYS A 43 22.98 -5.21 -0.45
C LYS A 43 22.38 -3.99 0.27
N LEU A 44 21.05 -3.84 0.27
CA LEU A 44 20.39 -2.73 0.98
C LEU A 44 20.67 -2.71 2.49
N ARG A 45 20.82 -3.89 3.11
CA ARG A 45 21.22 -4.00 4.53
C ARG A 45 22.66 -3.56 4.74
N ASN A 46 23.58 -4.01 3.89
CA ASN A 46 25.00 -3.69 3.98
C ASN A 46 25.29 -2.22 3.67
N ASP A 47 24.52 -1.61 2.77
CA ASP A 47 24.59 -0.19 2.42
C ASP A 47 24.06 0.73 3.55
N GLY A 48 23.61 0.16 4.68
CA GLY A 48 23.12 0.92 5.83
C GLY A 48 21.80 1.66 5.61
N SER A 49 21.16 1.45 4.45
CA SER A 49 19.95 2.17 4.04
C SER A 49 18.70 1.73 4.80
N LEU A 50 18.71 0.53 5.38
CA LEU A 50 17.59 -0.04 6.12
C LEU A 50 17.82 0.05 7.62
N MET A 51 17.28 1.09 8.27
CA MET A 51 17.42 1.30 9.73
C MET A 51 17.07 0.06 10.57
N PHE A 52 16.03 -0.69 10.17
CA PHE A 52 15.60 -1.92 10.84
C PHE A 52 15.84 -3.18 10.00
N GLN A 53 16.70 -3.11 8.98
CA GLN A 53 17.05 -4.23 8.10
C GLN A 53 15.84 -4.88 7.38
N GLN A 54 14.74 -4.12 7.28
CA GLN A 54 13.45 -4.54 6.76
C GLN A 54 12.99 -3.59 5.65
N VAL A 55 12.14 -4.13 4.78
CA VAL A 55 11.36 -3.38 3.80
C VAL A 55 9.87 -3.50 4.17
N PRO A 56 8.98 -2.57 3.77
CA PRO A 56 9.13 -1.48 2.78
C PRO A 56 10.15 -0.40 3.12
N MET A 57 10.81 0.12 2.07
CA MET A 57 11.64 1.33 2.13
C MET A 57 11.29 2.25 0.96
N VAL A 58 11.22 3.56 1.22
CA VAL A 58 10.93 4.58 0.21
C VAL A 58 11.95 5.72 0.31
N GLU A 59 12.59 6.05 -0.81
CA GLU A 59 13.37 7.27 -0.96
C GLU A 59 12.41 8.39 -1.39
N ILE A 60 12.26 9.44 -0.58
CA ILE A 60 11.36 10.56 -0.86
C ILE A 60 11.87 11.84 -0.19
N ASP A 61 11.88 12.96 -0.93
CA ASP A 61 12.28 14.29 -0.44
C ASP A 61 13.65 14.32 0.28
N GLY A 62 14.60 13.50 -0.21
CA GLY A 62 15.95 13.38 0.35
C GLY A 62 16.04 12.50 1.61
N MET A 63 14.94 11.88 2.04
CA MET A 63 14.89 10.93 3.14
C MET A 63 14.79 9.49 2.64
N THR A 64 15.36 8.58 3.42
CA THR A 64 15.18 7.13 3.26
C THR A 64 14.27 6.63 4.37
N LEU A 65 12.98 6.52 4.09
CA LEU A 65 11.97 6.14 5.08
C LEU A 65 11.74 4.63 5.06
N VAL A 66 11.69 4.03 6.24
CA VAL A 66 11.28 2.64 6.48
C VAL A 66 10.08 2.61 7.41
N GLN A 67 9.44 1.45 7.57
CA GLN A 67 8.15 1.26 8.25
C GLN A 67 6.95 1.82 7.47
N THR A 68 6.04 0.93 7.08
CA THR A 68 4.86 1.26 6.26
C THR A 68 4.04 2.41 6.82
N ARG A 69 3.79 2.43 8.13
CA ARG A 69 3.00 3.47 8.79
C ARG A 69 3.68 4.84 8.72
N ALA A 70 4.99 4.90 8.96
CA ALA A 70 5.74 6.16 8.88
C ALA A 70 5.73 6.73 7.45
N ILE A 71 5.91 5.86 6.45
CA ILE A 71 5.86 6.24 5.03
C ILE A 71 4.48 6.77 4.65
N LEU A 72 3.41 6.03 4.98
CA LEU A 72 2.03 6.45 4.70
C LEU A 72 1.69 7.79 5.36
N ASN A 73 2.04 7.95 6.64
CA ASN A 73 1.79 9.17 7.40
C ASN A 73 2.49 10.37 6.78
N TYR A 74 3.73 10.19 6.32
CA TYR A 74 4.47 11.25 5.63
C TYR A 74 3.80 11.66 4.32
N ILE A 75 3.47 10.69 3.46
CA ILE A 75 2.84 10.97 2.17
C ILE A 75 1.45 11.60 2.36
N ALA A 76 0.65 11.10 3.30
CA ALA A 76 -0.66 11.66 3.60
C ALA A 76 -0.55 13.11 4.10
N ALA A 77 0.42 13.42 4.97
CA ALA A 77 0.65 14.78 5.43
C ALA A 77 1.14 15.70 4.30
N LYS A 78 2.09 15.22 3.47
CA LYS A 78 2.65 15.95 2.32
C LYS A 78 1.56 16.41 1.35
N HIS A 79 0.54 15.57 1.13
CA HIS A 79 -0.54 15.82 0.17
C HIS A 79 -1.83 16.35 0.81
N ASN A 80 -1.80 16.78 2.07
CA ASN A 80 -2.97 17.27 2.81
C ASN A 80 -4.13 16.25 2.91
N LEU A 81 -3.81 14.96 2.91
CA LEU A 81 -4.75 13.84 3.05
C LEU A 81 -4.88 13.35 4.50
N TYR A 82 -4.28 14.05 5.46
CA TYR A 82 -4.15 13.62 6.86
C TYR A 82 -4.82 14.56 7.85
N GLY A 83 -6.00 15.08 7.52
CA GLY A 83 -6.80 15.94 8.40
C GLY A 83 -6.17 17.31 8.72
N LYS A 84 -7.00 18.26 9.12
CA LYS A 84 -6.56 19.64 9.39
C LYS A 84 -6.11 19.86 10.84
N ASP A 85 -6.58 19.02 11.75
CA ASP A 85 -6.33 19.15 13.19
C ASP A 85 -6.05 17.78 13.86
N ILE A 86 -5.64 17.84 15.12
CA ILE A 86 -5.27 16.65 15.90
C ILE A 86 -6.44 15.68 16.11
N LYS A 87 -7.69 16.17 16.15
CA LYS A 87 -8.86 15.31 16.37
C LYS A 87 -9.19 14.56 15.08
N GLU A 88 -9.17 15.24 13.94
CA GLU A 88 -9.36 14.61 12.63
C GLU A 88 -8.26 13.58 12.37
N ARG A 89 -6.99 13.89 12.67
CA ARG A 89 -5.88 12.94 12.58
C ARG A 89 -6.09 11.70 13.43
N ALA A 90 -6.48 11.88 14.69
CA ALA A 90 -6.73 10.75 15.58
C ALA A 90 -7.86 9.84 15.07
N LEU A 91 -8.90 10.40 14.44
CA LEU A 91 -9.96 9.61 13.81
C LEU A 91 -9.45 8.88 12.56
N ILE A 92 -8.68 9.54 11.70
CA ILE A 92 -8.04 8.93 10.53
C ILE A 92 -7.16 7.76 10.97
N ASP A 93 -6.32 7.95 11.99
CA ASP A 93 -5.46 6.92 12.56
C ASP A 93 -6.26 5.75 13.11
N MET A 94 -7.32 6.01 13.88
CA MET A 94 -8.17 4.94 14.41
C MET A 94 -8.78 4.09 13.29
N TYR A 95 -9.22 4.71 12.19
CA TYR A 95 -9.78 3.97 11.06
C TYR A 95 -8.71 3.26 10.23
N SER A 96 -7.60 3.91 9.94
CA SER A 96 -6.51 3.33 9.14
C SER A 96 -5.88 2.13 9.84
N GLU A 97 -5.71 2.20 11.17
CA GLU A 97 -5.23 1.08 11.98
C GLU A 97 -6.22 -0.09 11.99
N GLY A 98 -7.53 0.18 12.07
CA GLY A 98 -8.55 -0.85 11.95
C GLY A 98 -8.53 -1.57 10.59
N VAL A 99 -8.32 -0.83 9.51
CA VAL A 99 -8.11 -1.40 8.16
C VAL A 99 -6.82 -2.21 8.11
N ALA A 100 -5.74 -1.71 8.71
CA ALA A 100 -4.44 -2.37 8.73
C ALA A 100 -4.50 -3.75 9.41
N ASP A 101 -5.22 -3.88 10.54
CA ASP A 101 -5.44 -5.15 11.23
C ASP A 101 -6.15 -6.17 10.33
N LEU A 102 -7.20 -5.74 9.62
CA LEU A 102 -7.93 -6.60 8.69
C LEU A 102 -7.05 -7.01 7.50
N ASN A 103 -6.35 -6.04 6.91
CA ASN A 103 -5.47 -6.25 5.78
C ASN A 103 -4.31 -7.20 6.13
N GLU A 104 -3.76 -7.12 7.35
CA GLU A 104 -2.70 -8.02 7.80
C GLU A 104 -3.16 -9.47 7.81
N MET A 105 -4.39 -9.75 8.29
CA MET A 105 -4.95 -11.11 8.25
C MET A 105 -5.11 -11.63 6.81
N VAL A 106 -5.55 -10.79 5.88
CA VAL A 106 -5.69 -11.14 4.46
C VAL A 106 -4.32 -11.34 3.80
N MET A 107 -3.35 -10.49 4.11
CA MET A 107 -2.01 -10.53 3.54
C MET A 107 -1.26 -11.81 3.93
N TYR A 108 -1.43 -12.32 5.15
CA TYR A 108 -0.78 -13.57 5.59
C TYR A 108 -1.46 -14.83 5.07
N TYR A 109 -2.72 -14.75 4.61
CA TYR A 109 -3.51 -15.91 4.17
C TYR A 109 -2.84 -16.78 3.09
N PRO A 110 -2.20 -16.23 2.03
CA PRO A 110 -1.53 -17.04 1.02
C PRO A 110 -0.40 -17.92 1.57
N PHE A 111 0.25 -17.49 2.66
CA PHE A 111 1.41 -18.14 3.27
C PHE A 111 1.04 -19.21 4.31
N LEU A 112 -0.25 -19.39 4.61
CA LEU A 112 -0.68 -20.41 5.57
C LEU A 112 -0.57 -21.83 5.00
N PRO A 113 -0.29 -22.84 5.85
CA PRO A 113 -0.40 -24.24 5.46
C PRO A 113 -1.81 -24.56 4.95
N PRO A 114 -1.98 -25.48 3.97
CA PRO A 114 -3.29 -25.80 3.41
C PRO A 114 -4.36 -26.16 4.44
N GLY A 115 -4.02 -26.89 5.49
CA GLY A 115 -4.95 -27.31 6.55
C GLY A 115 -5.51 -26.16 7.40
N ASP A 116 -4.83 -25.01 7.43
CA ASP A 116 -5.23 -23.87 8.26
C ASP A 116 -6.01 -22.80 7.47
N LYS A 117 -6.06 -22.91 6.14
CA LYS A 117 -6.65 -21.89 5.26
C LYS A 117 -8.14 -21.73 5.50
N ASP A 118 -8.91 -22.81 5.57
CA ASP A 118 -10.37 -22.73 5.72
C ASP A 118 -10.78 -22.10 7.05
N GLY A 119 -10.10 -22.48 8.14
CA GLY A 119 -10.29 -21.89 9.46
C GLY A 119 -9.94 -20.40 9.47
N ARG A 120 -8.80 -20.02 8.87
CA ARG A 120 -8.43 -18.60 8.76
C ARG A 120 -9.42 -17.81 7.91
N LEU A 121 -9.83 -18.34 6.77
CA LEU A 121 -10.76 -17.67 5.86
C LEU A 121 -12.11 -17.41 6.55
N THR A 122 -12.59 -18.40 7.32
CA THR A 122 -13.80 -18.26 8.14
C THR A 122 -13.63 -17.15 9.17
N GLN A 123 -12.52 -17.15 9.91
CA GLN A 123 -12.20 -16.09 10.87
C GLN A 123 -12.12 -14.70 10.23
N ILE A 124 -11.49 -14.57 9.05
CA ILE A 124 -11.40 -13.29 8.31
C ILE A 124 -12.79 -12.81 7.94
N LYS A 125 -13.63 -13.69 7.37
CA LYS A 125 -15.00 -13.35 6.97
C LYS A 125 -15.86 -12.92 8.17
N GLU A 126 -15.77 -13.65 9.27
CA GLU A 126 -16.49 -13.31 10.51
C GLU A 126 -16.05 -11.95 11.06
N LYS A 127 -14.75 -11.71 11.17
CA LYS A 127 -14.25 -10.41 11.65
C LYS A 127 -14.63 -9.28 10.71
N ALA A 128 -14.51 -9.47 9.40
CA ALA A 128 -14.92 -8.47 8.41
C ALA A 128 -16.41 -8.12 8.58
N ARG A 129 -17.29 -9.13 8.57
CA ARG A 129 -18.74 -8.95 8.63
C ARG A 129 -19.24 -8.42 9.97
N ASN A 130 -18.69 -8.91 11.08
CA ASN A 130 -19.27 -8.68 12.41
C ASN A 130 -18.54 -7.58 13.22
N ARG A 131 -17.35 -7.14 12.79
CA ARG A 131 -16.56 -6.13 13.49
C ARG A 131 -16.24 -4.93 12.61
N TYR A 132 -15.53 -5.15 11.51
CA TYR A 132 -14.96 -4.04 10.73
C TYR A 132 -16.00 -3.34 9.86
N PHE A 133 -16.76 -4.07 9.03
CA PHE A 133 -17.75 -3.45 8.14
C PHE A 133 -18.83 -2.67 8.90
N PRO A 134 -19.46 -3.20 9.97
CA PRO A 134 -20.45 -2.44 10.73
C PRO A 134 -19.87 -1.18 11.38
N ALA A 135 -18.60 -1.23 11.83
CA ALA A 135 -17.93 -0.07 12.41
C ALA A 135 -17.70 1.04 11.36
N PHE A 136 -17.31 0.68 10.13
CA PHE A 136 -17.15 1.65 9.05
C PHE A 136 -18.49 2.17 8.52
N GLU A 137 -19.50 1.30 8.37
CA GLU A 137 -20.84 1.68 7.92
C GLU A 137 -21.51 2.66 8.88
N LYS A 138 -21.49 2.36 10.19
CA LYS A 138 -22.08 3.22 11.23
C LYS A 138 -21.42 4.59 11.33
N ASN A 139 -20.12 4.64 11.07
CA ASN A 139 -19.31 5.84 11.18
C ASN A 139 -19.04 6.48 9.82
N SER A 140 -19.94 6.27 8.84
CA SER A 140 -19.90 6.86 7.49
C SER A 140 -20.05 8.38 7.51
N MET A 141 -19.05 9.06 8.08
CA MET A 141 -18.77 10.46 7.83
C MET A 141 -17.37 10.50 7.21
N VAL A 142 -17.38 10.57 5.87
CA VAL A 142 -16.38 11.22 5.01
C VAL A 142 -14.92 10.82 5.27
N ILE A 143 -14.37 9.89 4.45
CA ILE A 143 -12.97 9.84 3.92
C ILE A 143 -12.59 8.42 3.43
N VAL A 144 -13.28 7.35 3.85
CA VAL A 144 -12.75 5.98 3.70
C VAL A 144 -13.46 5.10 2.63
N SER A 145 -14.47 5.60 1.92
CA SER A 145 -15.15 4.79 0.88
C SER A 145 -14.34 4.66 -0.42
N THR A 146 -13.42 5.58 -0.72
CA THR A 146 -12.56 5.50 -1.91
C THR A 146 -11.33 4.61 -1.70
N TRP A 147 -10.95 4.35 -0.45
CA TRP A 147 -9.65 3.79 -0.08
C TRP A 147 -9.64 2.30 0.25
N VAL A 148 -10.76 1.75 0.76
CA VAL A 148 -10.78 0.39 1.32
C VAL A 148 -11.46 -0.62 0.40
N MET A 149 -12.36 -0.18 -0.49
CA MET A 149 -13.21 -1.09 -1.27
C MET A 149 -13.35 -0.66 -2.72
N GLY A 150 -12.22 -0.39 -3.41
CA GLY A 150 -12.14 -0.05 -4.84
C GLY A 150 -13.47 -0.24 -5.56
N SER A 151 -14.18 0.88 -5.74
CA SER A 151 -15.59 0.91 -6.11
C SER A 151 -15.91 -0.13 -7.18
N SER A 152 -16.91 -0.96 -6.91
CA SER A 152 -17.42 -1.99 -7.80
C SER A 152 -17.95 -1.45 -9.14
N GLU A 153 -17.97 -0.13 -9.35
CA GLU A 153 -18.34 0.48 -10.64
C GLU A 153 -17.19 0.56 -11.65
N HIS A 154 -15.93 0.34 -11.25
CA HIS A 154 -14.78 0.41 -12.19
C HIS A 154 -14.16 -0.94 -12.56
N ILE A 155 -14.65 -2.04 -12.00
CA ILE A 155 -14.19 -3.41 -12.33
C ILE A 155 -14.60 -3.82 -13.76
N GLY A 156 -15.57 -3.13 -14.37
CA GLY A 156 -16.02 -3.41 -15.75
C GLY A 156 -15.13 -2.86 -16.87
N ASN A 157 -14.26 -1.87 -16.60
CA ASN A 157 -13.55 -1.14 -17.67
C ASN A 157 -12.02 -1.20 -17.63
N TRP A 158 -11.42 -1.88 -16.64
CA TRP A 158 -9.95 -1.88 -16.46
C TRP A 158 -9.20 -3.03 -17.16
N THR A 159 -9.89 -3.96 -17.82
CA THR A 159 -9.24 -5.00 -18.63
C THR A 159 -8.74 -4.48 -19.99
N GLY A 160 -9.09 -3.25 -20.38
CA GLY A 160 -8.74 -2.68 -21.69
C GLY A 160 -7.51 -1.78 -21.76
N SER A 161 -7.05 -1.18 -20.64
CA SER A 161 -6.05 -0.11 -20.69
C SER A 161 -4.63 -0.51 -20.26
N CYS A 162 -4.43 -1.72 -19.75
CA CYS A 162 -3.10 -2.25 -19.44
C CYS A 162 -2.54 -3.04 -20.64
N ARG A 163 -2.38 -2.39 -21.79
CA ARG A 163 -1.47 -2.88 -22.84
C ARG A 163 -0.30 -1.90 -22.86
N ALA A 164 0.87 -2.40 -22.44
CA ALA A 164 2.12 -1.64 -22.47
C ALA A 164 2.34 -1.02 -23.86
N PRO A 165 2.82 0.23 -23.96
CA PRO A 165 3.25 0.76 -25.25
C PRO A 165 4.43 -0.10 -25.72
N GLN A 166 4.22 -0.84 -26.82
CA GLN A 166 5.31 -1.50 -27.52
C GLN A 166 6.23 -0.41 -28.06
N SER A 167 7.42 -0.33 -27.49
CA SER A 167 8.52 0.48 -28.00
C SER A 167 9.13 -0.20 -29.23
N SER A 168 8.65 0.13 -30.42
CA SER A 168 9.44 0.00 -31.65
C SER A 168 8.74 0.71 -32.80
N ASP A 169 8.89 2.04 -32.86
CA ASP A 169 8.78 2.73 -34.13
C ASP A 169 9.78 3.89 -34.17
N LEU A 170 11.03 3.54 -34.51
CA LEU A 170 12.05 4.47 -34.99
C LEU A 170 12.91 3.74 -36.05
N ARG A 171 12.53 3.99 -37.31
CA ARG A 171 13.36 4.21 -38.51
C ARG A 171 13.87 3.04 -39.38
N THR A 172 13.65 3.30 -40.67
CA THR A 172 14.47 3.06 -41.87
C THR A 172 14.49 1.65 -42.47
N THR A 173 13.76 1.48 -43.58
CA THR A 173 14.29 1.71 -44.94
C THR A 173 13.23 2.38 -45.81
#